data_AF-A0A382QQD4-F1
#
_entry.id   AF-A0A382QQD4-F1
#
_cell.length_a   1.000
_cell.length_b   1.000
_cell.length_c   1.000
_cell.angle_alpha   90.00
_cell.angle_beta   90.00
_cell.angle_gamma   90.00
#
_symmetry.space_group_name_H-M   'P 1'
#
loop_
_entity.id
_entity.type
_entity.pdbx_description
1 polymer ?
#
loop_
_entity_poly.entity_id
_entity_poly.type
_entity_poly.pdbx_seq_one_letter_code
_entity_poly.pdbx_strand_id
1 'polypeptide(L)' 'YDLPEEYWEVYRSQIEEVTAEQVREVCETYLTRDRMTLLAVTDAESVLEPLSELGTVDLV' A
#
# COMPACT_ATOMS: atom_id res chain seq x y z
N TYR A 1 -13.41 20.28 -12.07
CA TYR A 1 -11.99 19.98 -11.91
C TYR A 1 -11.24 20.84 -12.90
N ASP A 2 -10.44 21.79 -12.41
CA ASP A 2 -9.64 22.71 -13.24
C ASP A 2 -8.30 22.04 -13.59
N LEU A 3 -8.33 21.06 -14.49
CA LEU A 3 -7.14 20.38 -14.97
C LEU A 3 -6.61 21.03 -16.26
N PRO A 4 -5.28 21.10 -16.45
CA PRO A 4 -4.69 21.57 -17.71
C PRO A 4 -5.17 20.76 -18.91
N GLU A 5 -5.21 21.38 -20.09
CA GLU A 5 -5.61 20.73 -21.35
C GLU A 5 -4.76 19.49 -21.65
N GLU A 6 -3.47 19.56 -21.35
CA GLU A 6 -2.47 18.51 -21.60
C GLU A 6 -2.43 17.43 -20.50
N TYR A 7 -3.26 17.55 -19.45
CA TYR A 7 -3.19 16.69 -18.26
C TYR A 7 -3.16 15.20 -18.61
N TRP A 8 -4.04 14.77 -19.51
CA TRP A 8 -4.15 13.35 -19.87
C TRP A 8 -2.94 12.85 -20.66
N GLU A 9 -2.35 13.70 -21.51
CA GLU A 9 -1.17 13.36 -22.29
C GLU A 9 0.07 13.24 -21.39
N VAL A 10 0.28 14.24 -20.54
CA VAL A 10 1.39 14.29 -19.58
C VAL A 10 1.30 13.13 -18.59
N TYR A 11 0.12 12.90 -18.01
CA TYR A 11 -0.07 11.82 -17.04
C TYR A 11 0.19 10.44 -17.65
N ARG A 12 -0.25 10.20 -18.90
CA ARG A 12 0.04 8.94 -19.60
C ARG A 12 1.54 8.77 -19.86
N SER A 13 2.22 9.81 -20.36
CA SER A 13 3.68 9.78 -20.61
C SER A 13 4.44 9.42 -19.34
N GLN A 14 4.07 10.02 -18.21
CA GLN A 14 4.70 9.74 -16.91
C GLN A 14 4.54 8.29 -16.46
N ILE A 15 3.39 7.67 -16.72
CA ILE A 15 3.17 6.23 -16.41
C ILE A 15 4.05 5.35 -17.32
N GLU A 16 4.15 5.68 -18.60
CA GLU A 16 4.96 4.92 -19.57
C GLU A 16 6.46 5.00 -19.27
N GLU A 17 6.92 6.09 -18.62
CA GLU A 17 8.32 6.33 -18.28
C GLU A 17 8.76 5.76 -16.92
N VAL A 18 7.86 5.10 -16.18
CA VAL A 18 8.18 4.54 -14.85
C VAL A 18 9.30 3.50 -14.94
N THR A 19 10.34 3.69 -14.14
CA THR A 19 11.50 2.80 -14.04
C THR A 19 11.41 1.85 -12.85
N ALA A 20 12.17 0.74 -12.91
CA ALA A 20 12.27 -0.20 -11.80
C ALA A 20 12.84 0.43 -10.52
N GLU A 21 13.72 1.43 -10.65
CA GLU A 21 14.27 2.16 -9.50
C GLU A 21 13.18 2.97 -8.80
N GLN A 22 12.39 3.73 -9.55
CA GLN A 22 11.26 4.49 -8.99
C GLN A 22 10.24 3.58 -8.31
N VAL A 23 9.99 2.38 -8.88
CA VAL A 23 9.12 1.38 -8.22
C VAL A 23 9.73 0.95 -6.88
N ARG A 24 11.04 0.68 -6.82
CA ARG A 24 11.73 0.33 -5.58
C ARG A 24 11.63 1.43 -4.54
N GLU A 25 11.90 2.68 -4.91
CA GLU A 25 11.83 3.83 -4.00
C GLU A 25 10.42 4.00 -3.40
N VAL A 26 9.39 3.81 -4.22
CA VAL A 26 7.98 3.84 -3.76
C VAL A 26 7.69 2.69 -2.80
N CYS A 27 8.16 1.47 -3.11
CA CYS A 27 8.03 0.33 -2.20
C CYS A 27 8.69 0.61 -0.84
N GLU A 28 9.91 1.14 -0.82
CA GLU A 28 10.61 1.50 0.43
C GLU A 28 9.89 2.59 1.23
N THR A 29 9.21 3.51 0.53
CA THR A 29 8.47 4.62 1.15
C THR A 29 7.13 4.19 1.76
N TYR A 30 6.41 3.25 1.13
CA TYR A 30 5.03 2.92 1.50
C TYR A 30 4.85 1.53 2.10
N LEU A 31 5.71 0.55 1.79
CA LEU A 31 5.62 -0.82 2.32
C LEU A 31 6.40 -0.98 3.62
N THR A 32 6.22 -0.04 4.55
CA THR A 32 6.81 -0.13 5.90
C THR A 32 5.83 -0.80 6.86
N ARG A 33 6.34 -1.48 7.89
CA ARG A 33 5.50 -2.17 8.89
C ARG A 33 4.52 -1.20 9.56
N ASP A 34 4.95 0.02 9.84
CA ASP A 34 4.13 1.04 10.51
C ASP A 34 2.99 1.60 9.64
N ARG A 35 2.99 1.29 8.34
CA ARG A 35 1.95 1.72 7.37
C ARG A 35 1.15 0.54 6.80
N MET A 36 1.41 -0.67 7.29
CA MET A 36 0.76 -1.89 6.80
C MET A 36 -0.38 -2.28 7.72
N THR A 37 -1.54 -2.60 7.14
CA THR A 37 -2.68 -3.16 7.86
C THR A 37 -2.98 -4.55 7.32
N LEU A 38 -3.02 -5.53 8.22
CA LEU A 38 -3.36 -6.91 7.88
C LEU A 38 -4.82 -7.16 8.25
N LEU A 39 -5.62 -7.60 7.27
CA LEU A 39 -7.00 -8.01 7.48
C LEU A 39 -7.09 -9.52 7.23
N ALA A 40 -7.51 -10.26 8.25
CA ALA A 40 -7.76 -11.70 8.18
C ALA A 40 -9.24 -11.97 8.45
N VAL A 41 -9.85 -12.84 7.64
CA VAL A 41 -11.22 -13.32 7.84
C VAL A 41 -11.14 -14.79 8.22
N THR A 42 -11.27 -15.07 9.51
CA THR A 42 -11.12 -16.41 10.10
C THR A 42 -11.77 -16.44 11.49
N ASP A 43 -11.78 -17.60 12.13
CA ASP A 43 -12.11 -17.72 13.55
C ASP A 43 -11.06 -16.99 14.41
N ALA A 44 -11.51 -16.01 15.19
CA ALA A 44 -10.63 -15.15 15.96
C ALA A 44 -9.80 -15.92 17.00
N GLU A 45 -10.39 -16.92 17.67
CA GLU A 45 -9.72 -17.69 18.71
C GLU A 45 -8.52 -18.46 18.14
N SER A 46 -8.60 -18.88 16.87
CA SER A 46 -7.53 -19.63 16.20
C SER A 46 -6.30 -18.82 15.81
N VAL A 47 -6.38 -17.49 15.78
CA VAL A 47 -5.31 -16.62 15.21
C VAL A 47 -4.89 -15.45 16.09
N LEU A 48 -5.55 -15.21 17.22
CA LEU A 48 -5.24 -14.08 18.11
C LEU A 48 -3.79 -14.08 18.59
N GLU A 49 -3.30 -15.22 19.08
CA GLU A 49 -1.93 -15.36 19.59
C GLU A 49 -0.87 -15.07 18.51
N PRO A 50 -0.84 -15.75 17.34
CA PRO A 50 0.16 -15.46 16.32
C PRO A 50 0.04 -14.07 15.70
N LEU A 51 -1.16 -13.48 15.60
CA LEU A 51 -1.32 -12.11 15.09
C LEU A 51 -0.84 -11.05 16.09
N SER A 52 -0.97 -11.31 17.39
CA SER A 52 -0.47 -10.41 18.43
C SER A 52 1.06 -10.24 18.42
N GLU A 53 1.79 -11.22 17.87
CA GLU A 53 3.24 -11.11 17.66
C GLU A 53 3.61 -10.09 16.57
N LEU A 54 2.68 -9.79 15.65
CA LEU A 54 2.91 -8.90 14.51
C LEU A 54 2.50 -7.45 14.80
N GLY A 55 1.62 -7.24 15.78
CA GLY A 55 1.15 -5.90 16.15
C GLY A 55 -0.12 -5.94 17.01
N THR A 56 -0.69 -4.76 17.25
CA THR A 56 -1.99 -4.62 17.92
C THR A 56 -3.07 -5.24 17.03
N VAL A 57 -3.93 -6.07 17.64
CA VAL A 57 -5.03 -6.76 16.95
C VAL A 57 -6.35 -6.17 17.44
N ASP A 58 -7.12 -5.62 16.50
CA ASP A 58 -8.49 -5.16 16.72
C ASP A 58 -9.47 -6.19 16.14
N LEU A 59 -10.40 -6.67 16.97
CA LEU A 59 -11.51 -7.52 16.52
C LEU A 59 -12.69 -6.60 16.14
N VAL A 60 -13.15 -6.71 14.90
CA VAL A 60 -14.26 -5.93 14.33
C VAL A 60 -15.50 -6.79 14.18
#